data_AF-A0A0M3JYH4-F1
#
_entry.id   AF-A0A0M3JYH4-F1
#
_cell.length_a   1.000
_cell.length_b   1.000
_cell.length_c   1.000
_cell.angle_alpha   90.00
_cell.angle_beta   90.00
_cell.angle_gamma   90.00
#
_symmetry.space_group_name_H-M   'P 1'
#
loop_
_entity.id
_entity.type
_entity.pdbx_description
1 polymer ?
#
loop_
_entity_poly.entity_id
_entity_poly.type
_entity_poly.pdbx_seq_one_letter_code
_entity_poly.pdbx_strand_id
1 'polypeptide(L)'
;MASSAIRSSIGPCKKRLADFLQTGLTTIDLSEMQNSPNPESALRVAYMNVDHALRRLQQYITTLQAKNTEWITLISRLKDQQAADEEAIKYELHVSDPDNFLEVIEIAKDHEVTLESQLKNITALLAQRDTCQPTSSKAPTPLVQPQNLPMRLPQLQIKTFDGEARKWPQFWPMFLSAIDTQPLTKVEKLMYLLPYLEGKALHAVSGFTVSENNYDTVKEVLIKKFGNTATIVKQLYFELQNWKPTGQQFPEMIANTECVLQQLTQLGENINNAQTELCIENRLPPWARLEIEQAKEETETWSVIMLRNKLAAMVRVRENAQVHPLNKFWVRT
;
A
#
# COMPACT_ATOMS: atom_id res chain seq x y z
N MET A 1 29.72 13.04 10.28
CA MET A 1 28.45 13.34 9.58
C MET A 1 27.32 12.38 9.94
N ALA A 2 27.54 11.05 9.96
CA ALA A 2 26.49 10.07 10.28
C ALA A 2 25.86 10.23 11.69
N SER A 3 26.66 10.47 12.75
CA SER A 3 26.12 10.60 14.12
C SER A 3 25.25 11.85 14.32
N SER A 4 25.45 12.90 13.53
CA SER A 4 24.63 14.13 13.57
C SER A 4 23.25 13.90 12.95
N ALA A 5 23.17 13.12 11.87
CA ALA A 5 21.91 12.79 11.21
C ALA A 5 21.00 11.92 12.12
N ILE A 6 21.56 10.89 12.76
CA ILE A 6 20.82 10.01 13.68
C ILE A 6 20.23 10.83 14.83
N ARG A 7 21.06 11.63 15.52
CA ARG A 7 20.65 12.52 16.61
C ARG A 7 19.55 13.49 16.23
N SER A 8 19.71 14.17 15.09
CA SER A 8 18.71 15.14 14.60
C SER A 8 17.35 14.51 14.29
N SER A 9 17.32 13.21 13.98
CA SER A 9 16.11 12.49 13.61
C SER A 9 15.32 11.91 14.79
N ILE A 10 15.96 11.73 15.96
CA ILE A 10 15.34 11.16 17.16
C ILE A 10 14.31 12.12 17.77
N GLY A 11 14.65 13.40 17.91
CA GLY A 11 13.76 14.42 18.49
C GLY A 11 12.38 14.51 17.81
N PRO A 12 12.30 14.65 16.48
CA PRO A 12 11.02 14.67 15.76
C PRO A 12 10.24 13.35 15.83
N CYS A 13 10.91 12.21 15.99
CA CYS A 13 10.24 10.91 16.15
C CYS A 13 9.67 10.75 17.57
N LYS A 14 10.45 11.12 18.59
CA LYS A 14 10.02 11.18 19.99
C LYS A 14 8.77 12.06 20.15
N LYS A 15 8.80 13.26 19.57
CA LYS A 15 7.68 14.21 19.62
C LYS A 15 6.40 13.62 18.99
N ARG A 16 6.51 13.01 17.81
CA ARG A 16 5.36 12.36 17.14
C ARG A 16 4.76 11.22 17.95
N LEU A 17 5.59 10.45 18.64
CA LEU A 17 5.13 9.39 19.53
C LEU A 17 4.43 9.99 20.77
N ALA A 18 5.04 10.97 21.43
CA ALA A 18 4.45 11.65 22.58
C ALA A 18 3.11 12.33 22.25
N ASP A 19 3.02 13.04 21.12
CA ASP A 19 1.77 13.66 20.64
C ASP A 19 0.69 12.58 20.40
N PHE A 20 1.07 11.44 19.84
CA PHE A 20 0.15 10.32 19.60
C PHE A 20 -0.34 9.67 20.90
N LEU A 21 0.50 9.56 21.92
CA LEU A 21 0.10 9.07 23.24
C LEU A 21 -0.90 10.01 23.93
N GLN A 22 -0.75 11.32 23.75
CA GLN A 22 -1.66 12.30 24.37
C GLN A 22 -3.00 12.45 23.64
N THR A 23 -3.03 12.30 22.32
CA THR A 23 -4.21 12.67 21.50
C THR A 23 -4.79 11.53 20.66
N GLY A 24 -3.99 10.50 20.40
CA GLY A 24 -4.30 9.43 19.46
C GLY A 24 -4.89 8.16 20.09
N LEU A 25 -4.88 8.06 21.42
CA LEU A 25 -5.42 6.90 22.14
C LEU A 25 -6.89 7.15 22.49
N THR A 26 -7.79 6.54 21.73
CA THR A 26 -9.22 6.52 22.05
C THR A 26 -9.48 5.63 23.26
N THR A 27 -9.91 6.23 24.39
CA THR A 27 -10.52 5.48 25.49
C THR A 27 -11.86 4.92 25.01
N ILE A 28 -11.92 3.61 24.80
CA ILE A 28 -13.14 2.92 24.37
C ILE A 28 -13.95 2.53 25.60
N ASP A 29 -15.12 3.15 25.79
CA ASP A 29 -16.08 2.69 26.80
C ASP A 29 -16.88 1.49 26.26
N LEU A 30 -16.43 0.30 26.62
CA LEU A 30 -17.06 -0.97 26.22
C LEU A 30 -18.53 -1.07 26.69
N SER A 31 -18.91 -0.32 27.73
CA SER A 31 -20.27 -0.33 28.32
C SER A 31 -21.25 0.45 27.45
N GLU A 32 -20.87 1.63 26.97
CA GLU A 32 -21.68 2.43 26.04
C GLU A 32 -21.90 1.70 24.71
N MET A 33 -20.89 0.95 24.27
CA MET A 33 -20.93 0.20 23.02
C MET A 33 -21.86 -1.02 23.07
N GLN A 34 -21.94 -1.68 24.22
CA GLN A 34 -22.89 -2.79 24.43
C GLN A 34 -24.34 -2.30 24.53
N ASN A 35 -24.55 -1.06 24.98
CA ASN A 35 -25.87 -0.43 25.11
C ASN A 35 -26.33 0.30 23.83
N SER A 36 -25.51 0.29 22.77
CA SER A 36 -25.82 0.91 21.48
C SER A 36 -26.97 0.18 20.76
N PRO A 37 -27.80 0.88 19.95
CA PRO A 37 -28.85 0.25 19.14
C PRO A 37 -28.35 -0.82 18.17
N ASN A 38 -27.06 -0.81 17.81
CA ASN A 38 -26.42 -1.93 17.10
C ASN A 38 -25.03 -2.22 17.71
N PRO A 39 -24.95 -3.06 18.76
CA PRO A 39 -23.73 -3.27 19.53
C PRO A 39 -22.67 -4.03 18.72
N GLU A 40 -23.06 -4.91 17.79
CA GLU A 40 -22.11 -5.64 16.94
C GLU A 40 -21.39 -4.69 15.97
N SER A 41 -22.13 -3.79 15.32
CA SER A 41 -21.54 -2.79 14.42
C SER A 41 -20.65 -1.80 15.19
N ALA A 42 -21.07 -1.40 16.39
CA ALA A 42 -20.29 -0.53 17.25
C ALA A 42 -18.97 -1.20 17.63
N LEU A 43 -19.03 -2.43 18.17
CA LEU A 43 -17.86 -3.24 18.54
C LEU A 43 -16.88 -3.45 17.37
N ARG A 44 -17.37 -3.66 16.14
CA ARG A 44 -16.51 -3.76 14.94
C ARG A 44 -15.80 -2.45 14.58
N VAL A 45 -16.48 -1.30 14.71
CA VAL A 45 -15.85 0.01 14.48
C VAL A 45 -14.80 0.29 15.56
N ALA A 46 -15.08 -0.02 16.82
CA ALA A 46 -14.07 0.06 17.88
C ALA A 46 -12.89 -0.87 17.67
N TYR A 47 -13.12 -2.09 17.17
CA TYR A 47 -12.03 -3.00 16.84
C TYR A 47 -11.11 -2.40 15.77
N MET A 48 -11.66 -1.83 14.70
CA MET A 48 -10.90 -1.20 13.63
C MET A 48 -10.10 0.02 14.11
N ASN A 49 -10.71 0.87 14.94
CA ASN A 49 -10.03 2.02 15.54
C ASN A 49 -8.92 1.55 16.50
N VAL A 50 -9.26 0.54 17.31
CA VAL A 50 -8.42 -0.36 18.10
C VAL A 50 -7.06 -0.65 17.47
N ASP A 51 -7.20 -1.43 16.40
CA ASP A 51 -6.17 -2.05 15.58
C ASP A 51 -5.38 -1.02 14.77
N HIS A 52 -6.04 0.02 14.26
CA HIS A 52 -5.33 1.11 13.57
C HIS A 52 -4.44 1.92 14.54
N ALA A 53 -4.93 2.22 15.75
CA ALA A 53 -4.13 2.90 16.76
C ALA A 53 -2.92 2.04 17.19
N LEU A 54 -3.13 0.75 17.41
CA LEU A 54 -2.08 -0.21 17.77
C LEU A 54 -0.98 -0.28 16.71
N ARG A 55 -1.33 -0.46 15.42
CA ARG A 55 -0.35 -0.50 14.33
C ARG A 55 0.47 0.77 14.21
N ARG A 56 -0.16 1.93 14.40
CA ARG A 56 0.53 3.23 14.34
C ARG A 56 1.49 3.41 15.52
N LEU A 57 1.10 2.97 16.71
CA LEU A 57 1.95 2.95 17.90
C LEU A 57 3.19 2.06 17.68
N GLN A 58 2.99 0.84 17.20
CA GLN A 58 4.05 -0.11 16.86
C GLN A 58 5.03 0.44 15.82
N GLN A 59 4.55 1.15 14.81
CA GLN A 59 5.40 1.79 13.81
C GLN A 59 6.32 2.85 14.43
N TYR A 60 5.80 3.69 15.33
CA TYR A 60 6.59 4.71 16.01
C TYR A 60 7.63 4.09 16.95
N ILE A 61 7.23 3.10 17.75
CA ILE A 61 8.12 2.34 18.65
C ILE A 61 9.27 1.72 17.83
N THR A 62 8.94 0.97 16.77
CA THR A 62 9.93 0.28 15.93
C THR A 62 10.91 1.27 15.28
N THR A 63 10.41 2.41 14.79
CA THR A 63 11.26 3.45 14.17
C THR A 63 12.25 4.05 15.17
N LEU A 64 11.80 4.32 16.40
CA LEU A 64 12.63 4.92 17.43
C LEU A 64 13.65 3.92 18.00
N GLN A 65 13.25 2.65 18.15
CA GLN A 65 14.16 1.55 18.50
C GLN A 65 15.22 1.26 17.43
N ALA A 66 14.86 1.34 16.16
CA ALA A 66 15.82 1.18 15.05
C ALA A 66 16.89 2.27 15.10
N LYS A 67 16.50 3.54 15.35
CA LYS A 67 17.43 4.67 15.53
C LYS A 67 18.32 4.49 16.75
N ASN A 68 17.77 3.98 17.85
CA ASN A 68 18.55 3.66 19.04
C ASN A 68 19.63 2.62 18.73
N THR A 69 19.23 1.54 18.06
CA THR A 69 20.14 0.45 17.65
C THR A 69 21.21 0.95 16.69
N GLU A 70 20.85 1.81 15.74
CA GLU A 70 21.78 2.44 14.80
C GLU A 70 22.83 3.30 15.53
N TRP A 71 22.44 4.01 16.58
CA TRP A 71 23.38 4.82 17.37
C TRP A 71 24.32 3.94 18.21
N ILE A 72 23.79 2.94 18.92
CA ILE A 72 24.61 2.01 19.71
C ILE A 72 25.61 1.27 18.80
N THR A 73 25.16 0.77 17.65
CA THR A 73 26.02 0.08 16.69
C THR A 73 27.06 1.03 16.07
N LEU A 74 26.73 2.31 15.87
CA LEU A 74 27.72 3.31 15.44
C LEU A 74 28.84 3.46 16.47
N ILE A 75 28.50 3.58 17.76
CA ILE A 75 29.48 3.71 18.85
C ILE A 75 30.41 2.48 18.87
N SER A 76 29.85 1.27 18.80
CA SER A 76 30.63 0.03 18.80
C SER A 76 31.50 -0.16 17.55
N ARG A 77 31.17 0.47 16.42
CA ARG A 77 31.89 0.33 15.14
C ARG A 77 33.03 1.34 14.97
N LEU A 78 33.09 2.38 15.79
CA LEU A 78 34.16 3.37 15.72
C LEU A 78 35.49 2.71 16.09
N LYS A 79 36.47 2.80 15.19
CA LYS A 79 37.81 2.20 15.39
C LYS A 79 38.71 3.04 16.29
N ASP A 80 38.41 4.34 16.39
CA ASP A 80 39.12 5.29 17.25
C ASP A 80 38.42 5.31 18.62
N GLN A 81 39.15 4.90 19.66
CA GLN A 81 38.64 4.80 21.03
C GLN A 81 38.20 6.17 21.56
N GLN A 82 38.95 7.23 21.27
CA GLN A 82 38.65 8.56 21.78
C GLN A 82 37.35 9.10 21.14
N ALA A 83 37.17 8.88 19.84
CA ALA A 83 35.94 9.25 19.14
C ALA A 83 34.74 8.39 19.58
N ALA A 84 34.95 7.12 19.92
CA ALA A 84 33.92 6.24 20.46
C ALA A 84 33.45 6.71 21.84
N ASP A 85 34.39 7.03 22.74
CA ASP A 85 34.10 7.52 24.09
C ASP A 85 33.35 8.87 24.03
N GLU A 86 33.76 9.79 23.15
CA GLU A 86 33.06 11.05 22.94
C GLU A 86 31.62 10.88 22.43
N GLU A 87 31.36 9.90 21.56
CA GLU A 87 30.01 9.63 21.06
C GLU A 87 29.16 8.87 22.08
N ALA A 88 29.78 8.03 22.92
CA ALA A 88 29.12 7.37 24.04
C ALA A 88 28.64 8.37 25.10
N ILE A 89 29.46 9.37 25.44
CA ILE A 89 29.07 10.47 26.35
C ILE A 89 27.87 11.25 25.79
N LYS A 90 27.82 11.49 24.48
CA LYS A 90 26.69 12.19 23.82
C LYS A 90 25.41 11.35 23.86
N TYR A 91 25.53 10.04 23.72
CA TYR A 91 24.40 9.12 23.85
C TYR A 91 23.90 9.08 25.30
N GLU A 92 24.80 8.96 26.27
CA GLU A 92 24.47 8.93 27.68
C GLU A 92 23.78 10.23 28.12
N LEU A 93 24.27 11.38 27.68
CA LEU A 93 23.60 12.68 27.92
C LEU A 93 22.16 12.70 27.38
N HIS A 94 21.90 12.04 26.25
CA HIS A 94 20.58 11.98 25.62
C HIS A 94 19.62 10.99 26.31
N VAL A 95 20.15 9.95 26.97
CA VAL A 95 19.38 8.94 27.68
C VAL A 95 19.15 9.31 29.14
N SER A 96 20.09 10.05 29.76
CA SER A 96 19.95 10.55 31.13
C SER A 96 19.00 11.75 31.26
N ASP A 97 18.53 12.31 30.15
CA ASP A 97 17.51 13.37 30.16
C ASP A 97 16.18 12.81 30.76
N PRO A 98 15.51 13.54 31.67
CA PRO A 98 14.18 13.15 32.16
C PRO A 98 13.12 13.00 31.05
N ASP A 99 13.28 13.72 29.93
CA ASP A 99 12.46 13.61 28.72
C ASP A 99 13.22 12.80 27.63
N ASN A 100 13.87 11.71 28.02
CA ASN A 100 14.57 10.86 27.07
C ASN A 100 13.61 10.02 26.22
N PHE A 101 14.08 9.61 25.04
CA PHE A 101 13.27 8.86 24.09
C PHE A 101 13.05 7.39 24.48
N LEU A 102 13.83 6.83 25.42
CA LEU A 102 13.63 5.46 25.92
C LEU A 102 12.43 5.38 26.86
N GLU A 103 12.28 6.37 27.76
CA GLU A 103 11.11 6.50 28.63
C GLU A 103 9.82 6.59 27.81
N VAL A 104 9.82 7.39 26.74
CA VAL A 104 8.67 7.52 25.83
C VAL A 104 8.37 6.19 25.12
N ILE A 105 9.39 5.38 24.80
CA ILE A 105 9.18 4.03 24.25
C ILE A 105 8.56 3.10 25.30
N GLU A 106 9.00 3.18 26.55
CA GLU A 106 8.49 2.36 27.65
C GLU A 106 7.02 2.65 27.92
N ILE A 107 6.67 3.93 28.08
CA ILE A 107 5.27 4.38 28.19
C ILE A 107 4.45 3.91 26.98
N ALA A 108 5.00 4.02 25.76
CA ALA A 108 4.32 3.56 24.56
C ALA A 108 4.05 2.05 24.55
N LYS A 109 4.96 1.23 25.09
CA LYS A 109 4.77 -0.21 25.20
C LYS A 109 3.71 -0.59 26.22
N ASP A 110 3.59 0.14 27.33
CA ASP A 110 2.51 -0.08 28.29
C ASP A 110 1.13 0.21 27.67
N HIS A 111 1.06 1.25 26.85
CA HIS A 111 -0.13 1.54 26.05
C HIS A 111 -0.40 0.46 24.99
N GLU A 112 0.64 -0.08 24.35
CA GLU A 112 0.53 -1.21 23.41
C GLU A 112 -0.16 -2.41 24.07
N VAL A 113 0.29 -2.82 25.26
CA VAL A 113 -0.30 -3.92 26.03
C VAL A 113 -1.77 -3.64 26.37
N THR A 114 -2.09 -2.39 26.72
CA THR A 114 -3.46 -1.97 27.03
C THR A 114 -4.37 -2.08 25.81
N LEU A 115 -3.92 -1.60 24.65
CA LEU A 115 -4.66 -1.69 23.39
C LEU A 115 -4.85 -3.14 22.92
N GLU A 116 -3.82 -3.98 23.06
CA GLU A 116 -3.92 -5.41 22.75
C GLU A 116 -4.96 -6.12 23.63
N SER A 117 -5.01 -5.77 24.92
CA SER A 117 -6.02 -6.27 25.85
C SER A 117 -7.43 -5.84 25.42
N GLN A 118 -7.60 -4.58 25.01
CA GLN A 118 -8.87 -4.08 24.48
C GLN A 118 -9.31 -4.83 23.21
N LEU A 119 -8.40 -5.07 22.26
CA LEU A 119 -8.70 -5.87 21.06
C LEU A 119 -9.14 -7.28 21.41
N LYS A 120 -8.44 -7.95 22.34
CA LYS A 120 -8.81 -9.29 22.81
C LYS A 120 -10.21 -9.30 23.42
N ASN A 121 -10.54 -8.30 24.23
CA ASN A 121 -11.86 -8.17 24.86
C ASN A 121 -12.96 -7.94 23.81
N ILE A 122 -12.75 -7.04 22.85
CA ILE A 122 -13.72 -6.79 21.75
C ILE A 122 -13.91 -8.06 20.92
N THR A 123 -12.82 -8.78 20.63
CA THR A 123 -12.87 -10.05 19.88
C THR A 123 -13.66 -11.12 20.64
N ALA A 124 -13.44 -11.25 21.95
CA ALA A 124 -14.19 -12.17 22.80
C ALA A 124 -15.70 -11.83 22.84
N LEU A 125 -16.04 -10.54 22.90
CA LEU A 125 -17.44 -10.07 22.87
C LEU A 125 -18.13 -10.32 21.53
N LEU A 126 -17.39 -10.26 20.42
CA LEU A 126 -17.90 -10.63 19.10
C LEU A 126 -18.10 -12.15 18.99
N ALA A 127 -17.12 -12.96 19.44
CA ALA A 127 -17.18 -14.42 19.40
C ALA A 127 -18.26 -15.04 20.31
N GLN A 128 -18.52 -14.44 21.47
CA GLN A 128 -19.60 -14.88 22.38
C GLN A 128 -21.00 -14.66 21.76
N ARG A 129 -21.15 -13.71 20.83
CA ARG A 129 -22.42 -13.48 20.13
C ARG A 129 -22.67 -14.50 19.02
N ASP A 130 -21.61 -14.99 18.37
CA ASP A 130 -21.72 -16.02 17.33
C ASP A 130 -22.12 -17.41 17.89
N THR A 131 -22.02 -17.63 19.20
CA THR A 131 -22.31 -18.92 19.86
C THR A 131 -23.68 -19.00 20.57
N CYS A 132 -24.44 -17.90 20.65
CA CYS A 132 -25.76 -17.86 21.28
C CYS A 132 -26.86 -17.38 20.31
N GLN A 133 -27.27 -18.25 19.38
CA GLN A 133 -28.60 -18.17 18.76
C GLN A 133 -29.30 -19.53 18.84
N PRO A 134 -30.29 -19.71 19.73
CA PRO A 134 -31.36 -20.66 19.50
C PRO A 134 -32.42 -20.03 18.56
N THR A 135 -32.79 -20.82 17.57
CA THR A 135 -33.84 -20.57 16.56
C THR A 135 -35.16 -20.09 17.16
N SER A 136 -35.75 -19.02 16.62
CA SER A 136 -37.21 -18.82 16.63
C SER A 136 -37.66 -17.76 15.62
N SER A 137 -38.50 -18.21 14.69
CA SER A 137 -39.20 -17.49 13.62
C SER A 137 -40.13 -16.36 14.10
N LYS A 138 -40.15 -15.23 13.37
CA LYS A 138 -41.33 -14.68 12.63
C LYS A 138 -41.08 -13.23 12.15
N ALA A 139 -41.44 -12.97 10.89
CA ALA A 139 -41.59 -11.65 10.25
C ALA A 139 -43.07 -11.18 10.33
N PRO A 140 -43.48 -10.00 9.79
CA PRO A 140 -42.87 -8.65 9.79
C PRO A 140 -43.89 -7.54 10.20
N THR A 141 -43.44 -6.32 10.52
CA THR A 141 -44.19 -5.08 10.19
C THR A 141 -43.29 -3.84 10.26
N PRO A 142 -43.49 -2.81 9.41
CA PRO A 142 -42.54 -1.72 9.23
C PRO A 142 -42.88 -0.52 10.12
N LEU A 143 -41.86 0.06 10.75
CA LEU A 143 -41.92 1.42 11.27
C LEU A 143 -40.75 2.21 10.67
N VAL A 144 -41.12 3.21 9.86
CA VAL A 144 -40.24 4.19 9.26
C VAL A 144 -39.64 5.04 10.39
N GLN A 145 -38.32 4.99 10.55
CA GLN A 145 -37.53 6.00 11.24
C GLN A 145 -36.43 6.51 10.28
N PRO A 146 -36.02 7.79 10.38
CA PRO A 146 -35.14 8.41 9.41
C PRO A 146 -33.75 7.82 9.57
N GLN A 147 -33.36 6.97 8.63
CA GLN A 147 -32.01 6.47 8.54
C GLN A 147 -31.12 7.64 8.12
N ASN A 148 -30.17 8.01 8.98
CA ASN A 148 -28.93 8.61 8.53
C ASN A 148 -28.28 7.58 7.60
N LEU A 149 -28.60 7.69 6.31
CA LEU A 149 -27.95 6.91 5.27
C LEU A 149 -26.46 7.28 5.33
N PRO A 150 -25.55 6.34 5.65
CA PRO A 150 -24.15 6.55 5.33
C PRO A 150 -24.11 6.87 3.84
N MET A 151 -23.44 7.96 3.45
CA MET A 151 -23.19 8.28 2.04
C MET A 151 -22.78 7.00 1.33
N ARG A 152 -23.71 6.42 0.57
CA ARG A 152 -23.49 5.17 -0.16
C ARG A 152 -22.54 5.55 -1.28
N LEU A 153 -21.25 5.36 -1.03
CA LEU A 153 -20.26 5.34 -2.10
C LEU A 153 -20.79 4.37 -3.18
N PRO A 154 -20.69 4.72 -4.48
CA PRO A 154 -21.08 3.80 -5.54
C PRO A 154 -20.45 2.44 -5.28
N GLN A 155 -21.24 1.36 -5.40
CA GLN A 155 -20.71 0.01 -5.22
C GLN A 155 -19.46 -0.15 -6.09
N LEU A 156 -18.34 -0.49 -5.45
CA LEU A 156 -17.06 -0.67 -6.12
C LEU A 156 -17.23 -1.75 -7.19
N GLN A 157 -17.25 -1.37 -8.48
CA GLN A 157 -17.29 -2.35 -9.56
C GLN A 157 -15.93 -3.01 -9.66
N ILE A 158 -15.79 -4.19 -9.06
CA ILE A 158 -14.61 -5.02 -9.23
C ILE A 158 -14.58 -5.46 -10.70
N LYS A 159 -13.49 -5.12 -11.40
CA LYS A 159 -13.29 -5.60 -12.77
C LYS A 159 -13.06 -7.10 -12.76
N THR A 160 -13.57 -7.81 -13.77
CA THR A 160 -13.33 -9.24 -13.94
C THR A 160 -11.84 -9.52 -14.16
N PHE A 161 -11.41 -10.70 -13.74
CA PHE A 161 -10.04 -11.18 -13.84
C PHE A 161 -9.98 -12.39 -14.76
N ASP A 162 -9.31 -12.21 -15.89
CA ASP A 162 -9.18 -13.20 -16.97
C ASP A 162 -7.99 -14.16 -16.80
N GLY A 163 -7.15 -13.94 -15.78
CA GLY A 163 -5.92 -14.70 -15.54
C GLY A 163 -4.65 -14.05 -16.10
N GLU A 164 -4.69 -12.80 -16.54
CA GLU A 164 -3.47 -12.07 -16.89
C GLU A 164 -2.66 -11.71 -15.63
N ALA A 165 -1.42 -12.20 -15.54
CA ALA A 165 -0.54 -11.97 -14.38
C ALA A 165 -0.36 -10.48 -14.04
N ARG A 166 -0.32 -9.59 -15.04
CA ARG A 166 -0.20 -8.12 -14.86
C ARG A 166 -1.41 -7.51 -14.12
N LYS A 167 -2.60 -8.09 -14.26
CA LYS A 167 -3.83 -7.61 -13.59
C LYS A 167 -3.94 -8.10 -12.14
N TRP A 168 -3.17 -9.13 -11.77
CA TRP A 168 -3.25 -9.76 -10.45
C TRP A 168 -2.96 -8.80 -9.28
N PRO A 169 -1.88 -7.97 -9.29
CA PRO A 169 -1.59 -7.03 -8.19
C PRO A 169 -2.70 -6.01 -7.94
N GLN A 170 -3.54 -5.74 -8.93
CA GLN A 170 -4.69 -4.85 -8.79
C GLN A 170 -5.95 -5.62 -8.36
N PHE A 171 -6.23 -6.74 -9.02
CA PHE A 171 -7.43 -7.53 -8.79
C PHE A 171 -7.49 -8.12 -7.38
N TRP A 172 -6.42 -8.80 -6.96
CA TRP A 172 -6.46 -9.60 -5.75
C TRP A 172 -6.67 -8.77 -4.48
N PRO A 173 -5.91 -7.67 -4.24
CA PRO A 173 -6.15 -6.82 -3.07
C PRO A 173 -7.53 -6.15 -3.10
N MET A 174 -8.03 -5.80 -4.29
CA MET A 174 -9.36 -5.21 -4.46
C MET A 174 -10.47 -6.21 -4.08
N PHE A 175 -10.37 -7.46 -4.55
CA PHE A 175 -11.28 -8.53 -4.17
C PHE A 175 -11.23 -8.80 -2.66
N LEU A 176 -10.03 -8.89 -2.09
CA LEU A 176 -9.85 -9.09 -0.65
C LEU A 176 -10.55 -7.99 0.16
N SER A 177 -10.30 -6.72 -0.20
CA SER A 177 -10.87 -5.57 0.50
C SER A 177 -12.39 -5.43 0.34
N ALA A 178 -12.95 -5.87 -0.78
CA ALA A 178 -14.37 -5.69 -1.09
C ALA A 178 -15.24 -6.86 -0.60
N ILE A 179 -14.71 -8.08 -0.60
CA ILE A 179 -15.49 -9.31 -0.35
C ILE A 179 -14.86 -10.17 0.75
N ASP A 180 -13.54 -10.39 0.75
CA ASP A 180 -12.90 -11.30 1.73
C ASP A 180 -12.89 -10.75 3.16
N THR A 181 -12.86 -9.41 3.30
CA THR A 181 -12.96 -8.70 4.59
C THR A 181 -14.40 -8.61 5.12
N GLN A 182 -15.40 -8.91 4.28
CA GLN A 182 -16.80 -8.86 4.68
C GLN A 182 -17.15 -10.09 5.56
N PRO A 183 -18.10 -9.94 6.49
CA PRO A 183 -18.57 -11.03 7.37
C PRO A 183 -19.51 -11.98 6.62
N LEU A 184 -19.06 -12.47 5.46
CA LEU A 184 -19.74 -13.46 4.63
C LEU A 184 -19.20 -14.85 4.96
N THR A 185 -20.06 -15.87 4.85
CA THR A 185 -19.65 -17.27 4.93
C THR A 185 -18.68 -17.62 3.79
N LYS A 186 -17.89 -18.67 3.96
CA LYS A 186 -16.94 -19.12 2.92
C LYS A 186 -17.65 -19.48 1.61
N VAL A 187 -18.86 -20.06 1.69
CA VAL A 187 -19.71 -20.34 0.51
C VAL A 187 -20.11 -19.05 -0.17
N GLU A 188 -20.60 -18.06 0.57
CA GLU A 188 -21.00 -16.78 -0.01
C GLU A 188 -19.81 -16.07 -0.66
N LYS A 189 -18.64 -16.04 -0.02
CA LYS A 189 -17.42 -15.48 -0.61
C LYS A 189 -17.04 -16.19 -1.91
N LEU A 190 -17.18 -17.51 -1.98
CA LEU A 190 -16.93 -18.29 -3.20
C LEU A 190 -17.97 -17.98 -4.30
N MET A 191 -19.25 -17.83 -3.94
CA MET A 191 -20.31 -17.41 -4.85
C MET A 191 -20.08 -16.00 -5.41
N TYR A 192 -19.52 -15.10 -4.61
CA TYR A 192 -19.13 -13.77 -5.08
C TYR A 192 -17.84 -13.78 -5.90
N LEU A 193 -16.89 -14.67 -5.63
CA LEU A 193 -15.63 -14.75 -6.37
C LEU A 193 -15.82 -15.21 -7.83
N LEU A 194 -16.63 -16.25 -8.05
CA LEU A 194 -16.74 -16.90 -9.37
C LEU A 194 -17.17 -15.94 -10.51
N PRO A 195 -18.17 -15.05 -10.34
CA PRO A 195 -18.55 -14.09 -11.39
C PRO A 195 -17.46 -13.08 -11.76
N TYR A 196 -16.47 -12.86 -10.89
CA TYR A 196 -15.34 -11.98 -11.18
C TYR A 196 -14.17 -12.72 -11.84
N LEU A 197 -14.28 -14.03 -12.08
CA LEU A 197 -13.25 -14.81 -12.77
C LEU A 197 -13.69 -15.12 -14.20
N GLU A 198 -12.79 -14.90 -15.14
CA GLU A 198 -13.00 -15.19 -16.56
C GLU A 198 -11.79 -15.95 -17.13
N GLY A 199 -11.91 -16.46 -18.36
CA GLY A 199 -10.80 -17.02 -19.11
C GLY A 199 -9.96 -18.06 -18.35
N LYS A 200 -8.65 -17.79 -18.24
CA LYS A 200 -7.68 -18.70 -17.61
C LYS A 200 -7.88 -18.80 -16.10
N ALA A 201 -8.38 -17.75 -15.46
CA ALA A 201 -8.65 -17.75 -14.02
C ALA A 201 -9.86 -18.61 -13.68
N LEU A 202 -10.97 -18.46 -14.42
CA LEU A 202 -12.16 -19.30 -14.24
C LEU A 202 -11.85 -20.77 -14.52
N HIS A 203 -11.12 -21.05 -15.60
CA HIS A 203 -10.70 -22.42 -15.94
C HIS A 203 -9.81 -23.06 -14.85
N ALA A 204 -9.03 -22.26 -14.10
CA ALA A 204 -8.21 -22.78 -13.02
C ALA A 204 -9.03 -23.33 -11.85
N VAL A 205 -10.28 -22.88 -11.70
CA VAL A 205 -11.14 -23.19 -10.56
C VAL A 205 -12.42 -23.93 -10.94
N SER A 206 -12.62 -24.25 -12.22
CA SER A 206 -13.84 -24.88 -12.73
C SER A 206 -14.07 -26.31 -12.23
N GLY A 207 -13.05 -26.96 -11.66
CA GLY A 207 -13.15 -28.29 -11.07
C GLY A 207 -13.65 -28.32 -9.61
N PHE A 208 -13.81 -27.15 -8.97
CA PHE A 208 -14.25 -27.05 -7.58
C PHE A 208 -15.75 -26.81 -7.47
N THR A 209 -16.40 -27.48 -6.51
CA THR A 209 -17.81 -27.24 -6.19
C THR A 209 -17.96 -26.03 -5.26
N VAL A 210 -19.08 -25.31 -5.35
CA VAL A 210 -19.38 -24.20 -4.47
C VAL A 210 -19.74 -24.74 -3.08
N SER A 211 -18.75 -24.79 -2.18
CA SER A 211 -18.89 -25.31 -0.80
C SER A 211 -17.92 -24.59 0.15
N GLU A 212 -18.19 -24.62 1.47
CA GLU A 212 -17.36 -23.90 2.45
C GLU A 212 -15.93 -24.43 2.48
N ASN A 213 -15.79 -25.75 2.29
CA ASN A 213 -14.53 -26.46 2.32
C ASN A 213 -13.60 -26.07 1.15
N ASN A 214 -14.16 -25.55 0.05
CA ASN A 214 -13.41 -25.28 -1.17
C ASN A 214 -12.95 -23.83 -1.29
N TYR A 215 -13.47 -22.89 -0.49
CA TYR A 215 -13.12 -21.47 -0.63
C TYR A 215 -11.62 -21.23 -0.44
N ASP A 216 -11.04 -21.76 0.64
CA ASP A 216 -9.61 -21.61 0.93
C ASP A 216 -8.75 -22.29 -0.14
N THR A 217 -9.14 -23.47 -0.62
CA THR A 217 -8.43 -24.18 -1.70
C THR A 217 -8.48 -23.42 -3.02
N VAL A 218 -9.63 -22.85 -3.39
CA VAL A 218 -9.77 -22.01 -4.59
C VAL A 218 -8.89 -20.77 -4.47
N LYS A 219 -8.87 -20.14 -3.30
CA LYS A 219 -8.02 -18.99 -2.98
C LYS A 219 -6.53 -19.33 -3.18
N GLU A 220 -6.07 -20.46 -2.63
CA GLU A 220 -4.71 -20.94 -2.77
C GLU A 220 -4.32 -21.24 -4.23
N VAL A 221 -5.21 -21.88 -5.00
CA VAL A 221 -4.96 -22.18 -6.42
C VAL A 221 -4.75 -20.89 -7.22
N LEU A 222 -5.59 -19.87 -7.00
CA LEU A 222 -5.46 -18.59 -7.68
C LEU A 222 -4.17 -17.86 -7.28
N ILE A 223 -3.84 -17.80 -5.99
CA ILE A 223 -2.58 -17.19 -5.50
C ILE A 223 -1.37 -17.91 -6.09
N LYS A 224 -1.35 -19.25 -6.06
CA LYS A 224 -0.22 -20.04 -6.55
C LYS A 224 -0.01 -19.86 -8.06
N LYS A 225 -1.10 -19.79 -8.82
CA LYS A 225 -1.06 -19.73 -10.29
C LYS A 225 -0.80 -18.33 -10.83
N PHE A 226 -1.33 -17.29 -10.19
CA PHE A 226 -1.30 -15.92 -10.71
C PHE A 226 -0.57 -14.92 -9.81
N GLY A 227 -0.40 -15.22 -8.52
CA GLY A 227 0.25 -14.36 -7.53
C GLY A 227 1.75 -14.52 -7.37
N ASN A 228 2.41 -15.29 -8.26
CA ASN A 228 3.86 -15.41 -8.25
C ASN A 228 4.52 -14.10 -8.73
N THR A 229 5.08 -13.33 -7.79
CA THR A 229 5.72 -12.04 -8.06
C THR A 229 6.80 -12.12 -9.14
N ALA A 230 7.65 -13.15 -9.12
CA ALA A 230 8.72 -13.30 -10.11
C ALA A 230 8.16 -13.50 -11.54
N THR A 231 7.04 -14.20 -11.67
CA THR A 231 6.36 -14.39 -12.96
C THR A 231 5.76 -13.08 -13.45
N ILE A 232 5.15 -12.30 -12.55
CA ILE A 232 4.60 -10.96 -12.86
C ILE A 232 5.72 -10.03 -13.32
N VAL A 233 6.83 -9.96 -12.58
CA VAL A 233 8.01 -9.16 -12.94
C VAL A 233 8.56 -9.56 -14.31
N LYS A 234 8.73 -10.85 -14.57
CA LYS A 234 9.20 -11.36 -15.87
C LYS A 234 8.28 -10.94 -17.03
N GLN A 235 6.96 -11.02 -16.82
CA GLN A 235 5.97 -10.60 -17.81
C GLN A 235 6.02 -9.09 -18.06
N LEU A 236 6.17 -8.28 -17.01
CA LEU A 236 6.31 -6.82 -17.11
C LEU A 236 7.56 -6.42 -17.90
N TYR A 237 8.72 -7.03 -17.64
CA TYR A 237 9.92 -6.78 -18.45
C TYR A 237 9.76 -7.27 -19.89
N PHE A 238 9.08 -8.39 -20.12
CA PHE A 238 8.78 -8.86 -21.48
C PHE A 238 7.90 -7.84 -22.24
N GLU A 239 6.90 -7.25 -21.59
CA GLU A 239 6.09 -6.18 -22.16
C GLU A 239 6.92 -4.90 -22.40
N LEU A 240 7.85 -4.59 -21.48
CA LEU A 240 8.82 -3.50 -21.61
C LEU A 240 9.84 -3.74 -22.73
N GLN A 241 10.00 -4.95 -23.23
CA GLN A 241 10.91 -5.24 -24.35
C GLN A 241 10.17 -5.34 -25.68
N ASN A 242 8.95 -5.89 -25.68
CA ASN A 242 8.28 -6.31 -26.93
C ASN A 242 7.21 -5.36 -27.46
N TRP A 243 6.75 -4.37 -26.67
CA TRP A 243 5.78 -3.40 -27.18
C TRP A 243 6.38 -2.54 -28.30
N LYS A 244 5.82 -2.63 -29.52
CA LYS A 244 6.20 -1.80 -30.68
C LYS A 244 5.06 -0.84 -31.00
N PRO A 245 5.20 0.46 -30.72
CA PRO A 245 4.19 1.42 -31.14
C PRO A 245 4.28 1.68 -32.64
N THR A 246 3.15 1.99 -33.25
CA THR A 246 3.15 2.67 -34.55
C THR A 246 3.50 4.15 -34.30
N GLY A 247 4.22 4.83 -35.20
CA GLY A 247 4.73 6.21 -34.97
C GLY A 247 3.69 7.28 -34.59
N GLN A 248 2.40 6.99 -34.75
CA GLN A 248 1.27 7.83 -34.32
C GLN A 248 0.85 7.61 -32.85
N GLN A 249 1.27 6.52 -32.21
CA GLN A 249 0.86 6.10 -30.85
C GLN A 249 1.91 6.43 -29.77
N PHE A 250 2.70 7.49 -29.96
CA PHE A 250 3.74 7.85 -28.99
C PHE A 250 3.18 8.12 -27.58
N PRO A 251 2.07 8.87 -27.38
CA PRO A 251 1.50 9.06 -26.04
C PRO A 251 1.09 7.74 -25.37
N GLU A 252 0.42 6.85 -26.11
CA GLU A 252 0.00 5.52 -25.63
C GLU A 252 1.19 4.64 -25.26
N MET A 253 2.27 4.71 -26.05
CA MET A 253 3.52 4.01 -25.78
C MET A 253 4.15 4.47 -24.45
N ILE A 254 4.24 5.78 -24.25
CA ILE A 254 4.82 6.35 -23.03
C ILE A 254 3.92 6.01 -21.83
N ALA A 255 2.60 6.13 -21.97
CA ALA A 255 1.66 5.74 -20.92
C ALA A 255 1.77 4.27 -20.52
N ASN A 256 1.89 3.35 -21.49
CA ASN A 256 2.08 1.93 -21.18
C ASN A 256 3.45 1.66 -20.53
N THR A 257 4.51 2.29 -21.04
CA THR A 257 5.87 2.20 -20.46
C THR A 257 5.86 2.68 -19.01
N GLU A 258 5.25 3.82 -18.75
CA GLU A 258 5.13 4.39 -17.41
C GLU A 258 4.32 3.47 -16.47
N CYS A 259 3.21 2.90 -16.95
CA CYS A 259 2.43 1.95 -16.17
C CYS A 259 3.26 0.71 -15.79
N VAL A 260 4.06 0.17 -16.71
CA VAL A 260 4.95 -0.97 -16.44
C VAL A 260 6.03 -0.60 -15.42
N LEU A 261 6.70 0.55 -15.57
CA LEU A 261 7.73 1.02 -14.64
C LEU A 261 7.17 1.27 -13.23
N GLN A 262 5.96 1.81 -13.14
CA GLN A 262 5.29 2.03 -11.87
C GLN A 262 4.96 0.70 -11.18
N GLN A 263 4.48 -0.31 -11.93
CA GLN A 263 4.21 -1.64 -11.39
C GLN A 263 5.50 -2.33 -10.91
N LEU A 264 6.59 -2.27 -11.69
CA LEU A 264 7.89 -2.80 -11.28
C LEU A 264 8.38 -2.13 -9.98
N THR A 265 8.24 -0.81 -9.87
CA THR A 265 8.60 -0.05 -8.65
C THR A 265 7.79 -0.50 -7.43
N GLN A 266 6.47 -0.72 -7.59
CA GLN A 266 5.60 -1.21 -6.51
C GLN A 266 5.96 -2.62 -6.04
N LEU A 267 6.52 -3.45 -6.93
CA LEU A 267 6.99 -4.80 -6.61
C LEU A 267 8.41 -4.81 -6.02
N GLY A 268 9.04 -3.65 -5.83
CA GLY A 268 10.36 -3.50 -5.23
C GLY A 268 11.53 -3.66 -6.21
N GLU A 269 11.27 -3.69 -7.51
CA GLU A 269 12.32 -3.79 -8.53
C GLU A 269 13.10 -2.48 -8.65
N ASN A 270 14.43 -2.59 -8.76
CA ASN A 270 15.27 -1.43 -9.05
C ASN A 270 15.20 -1.10 -10.55
N ILE A 271 14.28 -0.20 -10.90
CA ILE A 271 14.12 0.29 -12.27
C ILE A 271 15.22 1.29 -12.71
N ASN A 272 16.02 1.84 -11.79
CA ASN A 272 17.04 2.84 -12.12
C ASN A 272 18.37 2.17 -12.48
N ASN A 273 18.37 1.44 -13.60
CA ASN A 273 19.52 0.72 -14.10
C ASN A 273 19.66 0.90 -15.63
N ALA A 274 20.88 0.70 -16.13
CA ALA A 274 21.20 0.88 -17.55
C ALA A 274 20.40 -0.03 -18.49
N GLN A 275 20.01 -1.23 -18.02
CA GLN A 275 19.21 -2.16 -18.83
C GLN A 275 17.79 -1.64 -19.07
N THR A 276 17.19 -1.03 -18.04
CA THR A 276 15.86 -0.44 -18.12
C THR A 276 15.86 0.78 -19.03
N GLU A 277 16.88 1.64 -18.91
CA GLU A 277 17.13 2.76 -19.81
C GLU A 277 17.21 2.28 -21.27
N LEU A 278 18.11 1.32 -21.55
CA LEU A 278 18.33 0.80 -22.89
C LEU A 278 17.07 0.14 -23.48
N CYS A 279 16.28 -0.57 -22.65
CA CYS A 279 15.00 -1.16 -23.06
C CYS A 279 13.99 -0.10 -23.48
N ILE A 280 13.94 1.05 -22.80
CA ILE A 280 13.04 2.15 -23.16
C ILE A 280 13.52 2.82 -24.45
N GLU A 281 14.79 3.18 -24.51
CA GLU A 281 15.37 3.94 -25.62
C GLU A 281 15.32 3.18 -26.94
N ASN A 282 15.65 1.89 -26.94
CA ASN A 282 15.59 1.05 -28.13
C ASN A 282 14.19 0.95 -28.74
N ARG A 283 13.15 1.33 -28.01
CA ARG A 283 11.76 1.34 -28.51
C ARG A 283 11.27 2.73 -28.89
N LEU A 284 11.95 3.78 -28.46
CA LEU A 284 11.61 5.15 -28.85
C LEU A 284 11.80 5.33 -30.37
N PRO A 285 10.97 6.13 -31.05
CA PRO A 285 11.22 6.51 -32.43
C PRO A 285 12.51 7.35 -32.53
N PRO A 286 13.17 7.37 -33.71
CA PRO A 286 14.47 8.04 -33.86
C PRO A 286 14.50 9.50 -33.41
N TRP A 287 13.43 10.26 -33.69
CA TRP A 287 13.32 11.66 -33.27
C TRP A 287 13.28 11.81 -31.73
N ALA A 288 12.58 10.91 -31.02
CA ALA A 288 12.48 10.97 -29.57
C ALA A 288 13.80 10.55 -28.93
N ARG A 289 14.51 9.57 -29.52
CA ARG A 289 15.87 9.22 -29.07
C ARG A 289 16.81 10.41 -29.18
N LEU A 290 16.78 11.14 -30.29
CA LEU A 290 17.63 12.31 -30.46
C LEU A 290 17.41 13.35 -29.35
N GLU A 291 16.16 13.64 -29.01
CA GLU A 291 15.85 14.56 -27.91
C GLU A 291 16.25 14.03 -26.53
N ILE A 292 16.24 12.71 -26.33
CA ILE A 292 16.77 12.07 -25.12
C ILE A 292 18.29 12.21 -25.05
N GLU A 293 19.00 11.92 -26.14
CA GLU A 293 20.46 12.06 -26.19
C GLU A 293 20.91 13.51 -25.98
N GLN A 294 20.21 14.48 -26.56
CA GLN A 294 20.45 15.90 -26.27
C GLN A 294 20.27 16.23 -24.79
N ALA A 295 19.20 15.70 -24.16
CA ALA A 295 18.98 15.91 -22.74
C ALA A 295 20.06 15.24 -21.87
N LYS A 296 20.66 14.14 -22.31
CA LYS A 296 21.80 13.50 -21.61
C LYS A 296 23.02 14.40 -21.64
N GLU A 297 23.35 15.00 -22.79
CA GLU A 297 24.51 15.90 -22.93
C GLU A 297 24.40 17.15 -22.05
N GLU A 298 23.19 17.65 -21.82
CA GLU A 298 22.93 18.84 -20.99
C GLU A 298 23.03 18.56 -19.48
N THR A 299 23.10 17.29 -19.06
CA THR A 299 23.01 16.89 -17.65
C THR A 299 24.25 16.12 -17.19
N GLU A 300 24.78 16.48 -16.01
CA GLU A 300 25.96 15.81 -15.44
C GLU A 300 25.66 14.38 -14.95
N THR A 301 24.41 14.10 -14.60
CA THR A 301 23.96 12.76 -14.19
C THR A 301 22.68 12.39 -14.94
N TRP A 302 22.61 11.16 -15.44
CA TRP A 302 21.43 10.63 -16.12
C TRP A 302 20.84 9.45 -15.36
N SER A 303 19.51 9.40 -15.30
CA SER A 303 18.79 8.33 -14.60
C SER A 303 17.47 8.02 -15.31
N VAL A 304 16.91 6.84 -15.03
CA VAL A 304 15.61 6.43 -15.57
C VAL A 304 14.49 7.37 -15.10
N ILE A 305 14.65 8.03 -13.95
CA ILE A 305 13.72 9.05 -13.45
C ILE A 305 13.73 10.29 -14.36
N MET A 306 14.91 10.74 -14.78
CA MET A 306 15.05 11.89 -15.70
C MET A 306 14.52 11.53 -17.09
N LEU A 307 14.81 10.32 -17.58
CA LEU A 307 14.23 9.78 -18.80
C LEU A 307 12.68 9.81 -18.76
N ARG A 308 12.06 9.31 -17.69
CA ARG A 308 10.59 9.33 -17.49
C ARG A 308 10.04 10.76 -17.53
N ASN A 309 10.68 11.68 -16.81
CA ASN A 309 10.25 13.08 -16.76
C ASN A 309 10.33 13.75 -18.13
N LYS A 310 11.42 13.51 -18.88
CA LYS A 310 11.61 14.06 -20.22
C LYS A 310 10.58 13.48 -21.20
N LEU A 311 10.34 12.16 -21.17
CA LEU A 311 9.32 11.52 -22.01
C LEU A 311 7.90 12.04 -21.70
N ALA A 312 7.57 12.23 -20.42
CA ALA A 312 6.30 12.84 -20.03
C ALA A 312 6.17 14.29 -20.53
N ALA A 313 7.26 15.07 -20.49
CA ALA A 313 7.27 16.42 -21.04
C ALA A 313 7.05 16.42 -22.57
N MET A 314 7.70 15.51 -23.31
CA MET A 314 7.49 15.35 -24.77
C MET A 314 6.02 15.05 -25.11
N VAL A 315 5.37 14.17 -24.35
CA VAL A 315 3.95 13.85 -24.54
C VAL A 315 3.09 15.10 -24.31
N ARG A 316 3.30 15.83 -23.21
CA ARG A 316 2.55 17.06 -22.91
C ARG A 316 2.70 18.12 -23.99
N VAL A 317 3.92 18.33 -24.49
CA VAL A 317 4.19 19.29 -25.58
C VAL A 317 3.42 18.91 -26.85
N ARG A 318 3.40 17.61 -27.18
CA ARG A 318 2.70 17.10 -28.37
C ARG A 318 1.18 17.18 -28.24
N GLU A 319 0.64 16.87 -27.07
CA GLU A 319 -0.78 17.04 -26.77
C GLU A 319 -1.19 18.52 -26.89
N ASN A 320 -0.42 19.43 -26.30
CA ASN A 320 -0.67 20.87 -26.41
C ASN A 320 -0.58 21.40 -27.86
N ALA A 321 0.37 20.90 -28.65
CA ALA A 321 0.52 21.26 -30.06
C ALA A 321 -0.61 20.71 -30.95
N GLN A 322 -1.27 19.61 -30.55
CA GLN A 322 -2.46 19.09 -31.22
C GLN A 322 -3.73 19.86 -30.84
N VAL A 323 -3.85 20.31 -29.58
CA VAL A 323 -4.99 21.11 -29.08
C VAL A 323 -4.95 22.54 -29.63
N HIS A 324 -3.76 23.10 -29.86
CA HIS A 324 -3.56 24.36 -30.55
C HIS A 324 -2.80 24.12 -31.85
N PRO A 325 -3.47 23.69 -32.95
CA PRO A 325 -2.82 23.66 -34.23
C PRO A 325 -2.30 25.07 -34.50
N LEU A 326 -0.98 25.20 -34.60
CA LEU A 326 -0.30 26.46 -34.91
C LEU A 326 -1.10 27.13 -36.02
N ASN A 327 -1.69 28.26 -35.63
CA ASN A 327 -2.64 29.01 -36.43
C ASN A 327 -2.06 29.10 -37.84
N LYS A 328 -2.78 28.55 -38.83
CA LYS A 328 -2.42 28.58 -40.24
C LYS A 328 -2.47 30.04 -40.73
N PHE A 329 -1.50 30.85 -40.32
CA PHE A 329 -1.34 32.24 -40.70
C PHE A 329 0.04 32.46 -41.31
N TRP A 330 0.43 31.61 -42.24
CA TRP A 330 1.45 31.94 -43.24
C TRP A 330 1.17 31.19 -44.54
N VAL A 331 0.06 31.52 -45.22
CA VAL A 331 -0.03 31.37 -46.68
C VAL A 331 -0.95 32.46 -47.24
N ARG A 332 -0.36 33.50 -47.83
CA ARG A 332 -0.71 34.16 -49.10
C ARG A 332 0.14 35.42 -49.20
N THR A 333 1.24 35.32 -49.95
CA THR A 333 1.44 35.79 -51.35
C THR A 333 1.71 37.28 -51.39
#